data_AF-A0A0M2M2M2-F1
#
_entry.id   AF-A0A0M2M2M2-F1
#
_cell.length_a   1.000
_cell.length_b   1.000
_cell.length_c   1.000
_cell.angle_alpha   90.00
_cell.angle_beta   90.00
_cell.angle_gamma   90.00
#
_symmetry.space_group_name_H-M   'P 1'
#
loop_
_entity.id
_entity.type
_entity.pdbx_description
1 polymer ?
#
loop_
_entity_poly.entity_id
_entity_poly.type
_entity_poly.pdbx_seq_one_letter_code
_entity_poly.pdbx_strand_id
1 'polypeptide(L)'
;MPDRCVFSAASTPSGPVIFSPRFPQPSFRCSAEEWRANVGELLTGQSVLMFVAMAVLAPPLLDIIGQTEDLLFELIAPSRSDQSLLAQIVFSVNGVVSSHGVPGVIPFDRLLADPNRYRDEHADLLLLANDVELSMAADGAARRGANLRSFLSAPAGTTQRKAQLTLLLGSRSLAELVGEETEIGQEVRKRSISIALGGERPLGIFNRLPDDAASASELAQRLTTNSRLYYGRVVGQFIRKLVDERTSHPLALKAEIDEDIERFFDHAKVDRNDLTATNIARSFAIVYSAGRLARSWKILPSAWNCGPAALACYFMRRAGQPAWPSFTDLLQKLAADRSAVHLGDGYDEPSNDAVAAAEVFVRHSANVRQLMIRTNAIAGKIPYWQTRRTTPEVINTMIRDVDNPSPKRRLPHEGQVRMFVFQL
;
A
#
# COMPACT_ATOMS: atom_id res chain seq x y z
N MET A 1 -35.39 2.00 -9.75
CA MET A 1 -34.13 1.23 -9.66
C MET A 1 -33.37 1.51 -10.95
N PRO A 2 -32.13 2.02 -10.92
CA PRO A 2 -31.36 2.18 -12.15
C PRO A 2 -31.06 0.78 -12.73
N ASP A 3 -31.18 0.63 -14.05
CA ASP A 3 -30.92 -0.62 -14.75
C ASP A 3 -29.51 -1.15 -14.44
N ARG A 4 -29.44 -2.38 -13.93
CA ARG A 4 -28.18 -3.06 -13.59
C ARG A 4 -27.42 -3.39 -14.88
N CYS A 5 -26.16 -2.98 -14.99
CA CYS A 5 -25.30 -3.44 -16.06
C CYS A 5 -24.74 -4.83 -15.70
N VAL A 6 -25.47 -5.87 -16.07
CA VAL A 6 -25.06 -7.27 -15.85
C VAL A 6 -24.37 -7.77 -17.12
N PHE A 7 -23.18 -8.34 -16.98
CA PHE A 7 -22.48 -8.99 -18.08
C PHE A 7 -22.62 -10.51 -17.94
N SER A 8 -23.21 -11.14 -18.96
CA SER A 8 -23.33 -12.59 -19.10
C SER A 8 -22.62 -13.07 -20.37
N ALA A 9 -22.32 -14.37 -20.44
CA ALA A 9 -21.73 -14.97 -21.64
C ALA A 9 -22.68 -14.83 -22.84
N ALA A 10 -22.12 -14.51 -24.01
CA ALA A 10 -22.89 -14.29 -25.24
C ALA A 10 -23.75 -15.52 -25.65
N SER A 11 -23.40 -16.72 -25.18
CA SER A 11 -24.08 -17.98 -25.50
C SER A 11 -25.25 -18.35 -24.58
N THR A 12 -25.52 -17.61 -23.50
CA THR A 12 -26.55 -18.02 -22.53
C THR A 12 -27.19 -16.82 -21.81
N PRO A 13 -28.36 -16.33 -22.27
CA PRO A 13 -29.09 -15.22 -21.64
C PRO A 13 -29.51 -15.50 -20.18
N SER A 14 -29.56 -16.77 -19.76
CA SER A 14 -29.94 -17.24 -18.43
C SER A 14 -28.77 -17.84 -17.61
N GLY A 15 -27.52 -17.63 -18.03
CA GLY A 15 -26.33 -18.13 -17.32
C GLY A 15 -26.11 -17.48 -15.95
N PRO A 16 -25.28 -18.08 -15.07
CA PRO A 16 -24.94 -17.48 -13.79
C PRO A 16 -24.33 -16.08 -13.99
N VAL A 17 -24.70 -15.14 -13.14
CA VAL A 17 -24.18 -13.76 -13.18
C VAL A 17 -22.72 -13.78 -12.73
N ILE A 18 -21.80 -13.56 -13.67
CA ILE A 18 -20.35 -13.65 -13.43
C ILE A 18 -19.79 -12.30 -12.93
N PHE A 19 -20.38 -11.20 -13.40
CA PHE A 19 -19.95 -9.84 -13.08
C PHE A 19 -21.18 -8.92 -12.97
N SER A 20 -21.38 -8.33 -11.78
CA SER A 20 -22.55 -7.50 -11.47
C SER A 20 -22.17 -6.29 -10.63
N PRO A 21 -21.50 -5.30 -11.23
CA PRO A 21 -21.17 -4.06 -10.54
C PRO A 21 -22.49 -3.40 -10.13
N ARG A 22 -22.61 -3.00 -8.86
CA ARG A 22 -23.83 -2.36 -8.33
C ARG A 22 -23.88 -0.85 -8.65
N PHE A 23 -23.38 -0.48 -9.82
CA PHE A 23 -22.88 0.84 -10.16
C PHE A 23 -23.91 1.71 -10.93
N PRO A 24 -23.94 3.06 -10.76
CA PRO A 24 -24.65 3.96 -11.68
C PRO A 24 -24.01 3.93 -13.08
N GLN A 25 -24.80 3.89 -14.17
CA GLN A 25 -24.27 3.58 -15.52
C GLN A 25 -22.96 4.34 -15.88
N PRO A 26 -21.86 3.63 -16.21
CA PRO A 26 -20.64 4.28 -16.65
C PRO A 26 -20.91 5.07 -17.93
N SER A 27 -20.46 6.32 -17.94
CA SER A 27 -20.52 7.16 -19.13
C SER A 27 -19.33 6.84 -20.04
N PHE A 28 -19.51 7.01 -21.34
CA PHE A 28 -18.46 6.78 -22.31
C PHE A 28 -18.53 7.86 -23.39
N ARG A 29 -17.35 8.30 -23.86
CA ARG A 29 -17.25 9.30 -24.93
C ARG A 29 -16.33 8.90 -26.09
N CYS A 30 -15.93 7.64 -26.16
CA CYS A 30 -15.04 7.14 -27.22
C CYS A 30 -15.24 5.65 -27.50
N SER A 31 -14.49 5.13 -28.46
CA SER A 31 -14.12 3.72 -28.68
C SER A 31 -12.83 3.37 -27.92
N ALA A 32 -12.51 2.08 -27.78
CA ALA A 32 -11.25 1.69 -27.15
C ALA A 32 -10.05 2.03 -28.03
N GLU A 33 -10.22 2.03 -29.35
CA GLU A 33 -9.23 2.47 -30.33
C GLU A 33 -8.88 3.94 -30.14
N GLU A 34 -9.88 4.80 -29.97
CA GLU A 34 -9.67 6.23 -29.69
C GLU A 34 -9.02 6.46 -28.33
N TRP A 35 -9.46 5.75 -27.28
CA TRP A 35 -8.79 5.81 -25.97
C TRP A 35 -7.33 5.39 -26.09
N ARG A 36 -7.05 4.30 -26.79
CA ARG A 36 -5.69 3.78 -27.00
C ARG A 36 -4.82 4.81 -27.69
N ALA A 37 -5.30 5.41 -28.78
CA ALA A 37 -4.57 6.41 -29.55
C ALA A 37 -4.32 7.73 -28.79
N ASN A 38 -5.27 8.19 -27.98
CA ASN A 38 -5.21 9.52 -27.36
C ASN A 38 -4.76 9.53 -25.90
N VAL A 39 -4.97 8.43 -25.16
CA VAL A 39 -4.56 8.29 -23.76
C VAL A 39 -3.54 7.18 -23.65
N GLY A 40 -3.85 5.97 -24.14
CA GLY A 40 -3.01 4.78 -23.99
C GLY A 40 -1.57 4.97 -24.49
N GLU A 41 -1.38 5.58 -25.67
CA GLU A 41 -0.06 5.85 -26.23
C GLU A 41 0.76 6.83 -25.39
N LEU A 42 0.13 7.86 -24.81
CA LEU A 42 0.81 8.80 -23.92
C LEU A 42 1.27 8.16 -22.61
N LEU A 43 0.60 7.07 -22.19
CA LEU A 43 1.01 6.29 -21.03
C LEU A 43 2.18 5.34 -21.35
N THR A 44 2.48 5.06 -22.62
CA THR A 44 3.51 4.08 -23.01
C THR A 44 4.89 4.48 -22.46
N GLY A 45 5.42 3.63 -21.58
CA GLY A 45 6.70 3.84 -20.89
C GLY A 45 6.60 4.68 -19.61
N GLN A 46 5.40 5.13 -19.22
CA GLN A 46 5.15 5.82 -17.95
C GLN A 46 4.76 4.79 -16.87
N SER A 47 5.74 4.18 -16.21
CA SER A 47 5.54 3.04 -15.30
C SER A 47 4.44 3.25 -14.27
N VAL A 48 4.41 4.41 -13.60
CA VAL A 48 3.39 4.72 -12.57
C VAL A 48 2.01 4.83 -13.19
N LEU A 49 1.88 5.55 -14.31
CA LEU A 49 0.58 5.78 -14.93
C LEU A 49 0.03 4.51 -15.59
N MET A 50 0.90 3.70 -16.20
CA MET A 50 0.55 2.38 -16.70
C MET A 50 0.09 1.47 -15.56
N PHE A 51 0.81 1.46 -14.42
CA PHE A 51 0.41 0.68 -13.26
C PHE A 51 -0.97 1.09 -12.75
N VAL A 52 -1.25 2.39 -12.64
CA VAL A 52 -2.58 2.88 -12.25
C VAL A 52 -3.65 2.42 -13.23
N ALA A 53 -3.43 2.54 -14.53
CA ALA A 53 -4.39 2.09 -15.53
C ALA A 53 -4.63 0.57 -15.48
N MET A 54 -3.58 -0.23 -15.27
CA MET A 54 -3.70 -1.68 -15.08
C MET A 54 -4.44 -2.04 -13.78
N ALA A 55 -4.23 -1.28 -12.71
CA ALA A 55 -4.89 -1.51 -11.42
C ALA A 55 -6.41 -1.35 -11.51
N VAL A 56 -6.91 -0.53 -12.43
CA VAL A 56 -8.36 -0.42 -12.69
C VAL A 56 -8.96 -1.73 -13.19
N LEU A 57 -8.18 -2.56 -13.89
CA LEU A 57 -8.61 -3.81 -14.53
C LEU A 57 -8.43 -5.04 -13.62
N ALA A 58 -7.72 -4.90 -12.50
CA ALA A 58 -7.41 -5.99 -11.58
C ALA A 58 -8.55 -6.51 -10.69
N PRO A 59 -9.51 -5.70 -10.21
CA PRO A 59 -10.53 -6.16 -9.24
C PRO A 59 -11.31 -7.41 -9.65
N PRO A 60 -11.75 -7.59 -10.92
CA PRO A 60 -12.45 -8.80 -11.34
C PRO A 60 -11.62 -10.08 -11.23
N LEU A 61 -10.29 -9.99 -11.19
CA LEU A 61 -9.40 -11.15 -11.08
C LEU A 61 -9.34 -11.71 -9.65
N LEU A 62 -9.67 -10.89 -8.64
CA LEU A 62 -9.57 -11.28 -7.23
C LEU A 62 -10.44 -12.50 -6.93
N ASP A 63 -11.67 -12.53 -7.45
CA ASP A 63 -12.60 -13.66 -7.32
C ASP A 63 -12.08 -14.91 -8.06
N ILE A 64 -11.50 -14.74 -9.24
CA ILE A 64 -11.01 -15.85 -10.09
C ILE A 64 -9.86 -16.60 -9.41
N ILE A 65 -8.97 -15.87 -8.72
CA ILE A 65 -7.83 -16.47 -8.02
C ILE A 65 -8.13 -16.83 -6.55
N GLY A 66 -9.38 -16.64 -6.09
CA GLY A 66 -9.78 -16.92 -4.71
C GLY A 66 -9.12 -16.00 -3.68
N GLN A 67 -8.84 -14.75 -4.04
CA GLN A 67 -8.30 -13.76 -3.11
C GLN A 67 -9.33 -13.46 -2.02
N THR A 68 -8.92 -13.62 -0.76
CA THR A 68 -9.79 -13.39 0.42
C THR A 68 -9.55 -12.04 1.08
N GLU A 69 -8.32 -11.55 1.03
CA GLU A 69 -7.92 -10.29 1.67
C GLU A 69 -8.04 -9.11 0.70
N ASP A 70 -8.54 -7.98 1.21
CA ASP A 70 -8.56 -6.71 0.48
C ASP A 70 -7.13 -6.28 0.09
N LEU A 71 -7.00 -5.65 -1.07
CA LEU A 71 -5.77 -5.03 -1.54
C LEU A 71 -5.88 -3.52 -1.37
N LEU A 72 -5.06 -2.94 -0.50
CA LEU A 72 -5.05 -1.49 -0.24
C LEU A 72 -3.73 -0.87 -0.72
N PHE A 73 -3.76 -0.18 -1.85
CA PHE A 73 -2.64 0.62 -2.33
C PHE A 73 -2.78 2.08 -1.89
N GLU A 74 -1.69 2.69 -1.45
CA GLU A 74 -1.60 4.13 -1.22
C GLU A 74 -0.57 4.71 -2.18
N LEU A 75 -0.96 5.67 -3.01
CA LEU A 75 -0.02 6.41 -3.86
C LEU A 75 0.30 7.73 -3.18
N ILE A 76 1.53 7.84 -2.72
CA ILE A 76 2.04 9.03 -2.03
C ILE A 76 2.62 9.96 -3.10
N ALA A 77 1.77 10.84 -3.61
CA ALA A 77 2.08 11.76 -4.69
C ALA A 77 2.64 13.10 -4.16
N PRO A 78 3.65 13.69 -4.82
CA PRO A 78 4.30 14.93 -4.36
C PRO A 78 3.38 16.14 -4.29
N SER A 79 2.36 16.19 -5.15
CA SER A 79 1.47 17.34 -5.26
C SER A 79 0.02 16.94 -5.47
N ARG A 80 -0.90 17.87 -5.16
CA ARG A 80 -2.33 17.72 -5.44
C ARG A 80 -2.62 17.61 -6.95
N SER A 81 -1.79 18.24 -7.78
CA SER A 81 -1.89 18.13 -9.24
C SER A 81 -1.58 16.72 -9.73
N ASP A 82 -0.59 16.06 -9.13
CA ASP A 82 -0.26 14.67 -9.44
C ASP A 82 -1.39 13.72 -9.02
N GLN A 83 -1.96 13.89 -7.82
CA GLN A 83 -3.13 13.12 -7.39
C GLN A 83 -4.31 13.30 -8.35
N SER A 84 -4.56 14.54 -8.77
CA SER A 84 -5.63 14.84 -9.73
C SER A 84 -5.40 14.14 -11.06
N LEU A 85 -4.16 14.14 -11.57
CA LEU A 85 -3.81 13.44 -12.80
C LEU A 85 -3.99 11.92 -12.66
N LEU A 86 -3.52 11.30 -11.57
CA LEU A 86 -3.71 9.86 -11.31
C LEU A 86 -5.20 9.49 -11.28
N ALA A 87 -6.03 10.30 -10.62
CA ALA A 87 -7.48 10.12 -10.62
C ALA A 87 -8.10 10.26 -12.02
N GLN A 88 -7.61 11.19 -12.85
CA GLN A 88 -8.06 11.32 -14.24
C GLN A 88 -7.67 10.10 -15.10
N ILE A 89 -6.51 9.50 -14.86
CA ILE A 89 -6.14 8.25 -15.54
C ILE A 89 -7.11 7.13 -15.16
N VAL A 90 -7.41 6.95 -13.88
CA VAL A 90 -8.42 5.97 -13.42
C VAL A 90 -9.76 6.20 -14.11
N PHE A 91 -10.22 7.46 -14.11
CA PHE A 91 -11.46 7.86 -14.76
C PHE A 91 -11.47 7.55 -16.25
N SER A 92 -10.38 7.82 -16.97
CA SER A 92 -10.29 7.53 -18.40
C SER A 92 -10.53 6.04 -18.70
N VAL A 93 -10.08 5.16 -17.81
CA VAL A 93 -10.16 3.70 -17.99
C VAL A 93 -11.55 3.17 -17.66
N ASN A 94 -12.16 3.61 -16.55
CA ASN A 94 -13.45 3.08 -16.06
C ASN A 94 -14.70 3.89 -16.42
N GLY A 95 -14.57 5.19 -16.72
CA GLY A 95 -15.71 6.10 -16.99
C GLY A 95 -16.67 6.27 -15.81
N VAL A 96 -16.22 5.89 -14.61
CA VAL A 96 -16.98 5.96 -13.37
C VAL A 96 -17.16 7.43 -13.01
N VAL A 97 -18.41 7.88 -13.08
CA VAL A 97 -18.83 9.20 -12.62
C VAL A 97 -19.56 9.06 -11.29
N SER A 98 -19.33 10.00 -10.38
CA SER A 98 -20.17 10.16 -9.20
C SER A 98 -21.58 10.61 -9.62
N SER A 99 -22.53 10.54 -8.69
CA SER A 99 -23.89 11.06 -8.85
C SER A 99 -23.97 12.55 -9.22
N HIS A 100 -22.86 13.29 -9.10
CA HIS A 100 -22.75 14.71 -9.44
C HIS A 100 -22.00 14.95 -10.77
N GLY A 101 -21.74 13.91 -11.57
CA GLY A 101 -21.09 14.04 -12.89
C GLY A 101 -19.58 14.33 -12.83
N VAL A 102 -18.96 14.19 -11.66
CA VAL A 102 -17.51 14.33 -11.44
C VAL A 102 -16.86 12.93 -11.52
N PRO A 103 -15.58 12.78 -11.93
CA PRO A 103 -14.87 11.51 -11.77
C PRO A 103 -15.16 10.86 -10.42
N GLY A 104 -15.47 9.56 -10.40
CA GLY A 104 -15.96 8.81 -9.23
C GLY A 104 -14.92 8.58 -8.13
N VAL A 105 -14.17 9.62 -7.81
CA VAL A 105 -13.27 9.70 -6.65
C VAL A 105 -14.12 9.91 -5.40
N ILE A 106 -13.92 9.05 -4.41
CA ILE A 106 -14.63 9.13 -3.13
C ILE A 106 -13.77 9.94 -2.15
N PRO A 107 -14.28 11.04 -1.57
CA PRO A 107 -13.60 11.69 -0.46
C PRO A 107 -13.38 10.69 0.69
N PHE A 108 -12.16 10.61 1.23
CA PHE A 108 -11.79 9.56 2.16
C PHE A 108 -12.63 9.56 3.46
N ASP A 109 -13.07 10.72 3.94
CA ASP A 109 -13.99 10.86 5.08
C ASP A 109 -15.33 10.14 4.84
N ARG A 110 -15.87 10.21 3.62
CA ARG A 110 -17.09 9.49 3.22
C ARG A 110 -16.84 7.99 3.19
N LEU A 111 -15.71 7.55 2.65
CA LEU A 111 -15.32 6.14 2.66
C LEU A 111 -15.20 5.60 4.10
N LEU A 112 -14.59 6.36 5.01
CA LEU A 112 -14.46 5.99 6.41
C LEU A 112 -15.81 5.92 7.13
N ALA A 113 -16.76 6.79 6.77
CA ALA A 113 -18.08 6.83 7.38
C ALA A 113 -18.95 5.62 7.02
N ASP A 114 -18.83 5.09 5.80
CA ASP A 114 -19.63 3.94 5.34
C ASP A 114 -18.84 3.02 4.38
N PRO A 115 -17.81 2.30 4.88
CA PRO A 115 -16.91 1.53 4.03
C PRO A 115 -17.61 0.36 3.34
N ASN A 116 -18.61 -0.24 3.99
CA ASN A 116 -19.33 -1.39 3.43
C ASN A 116 -20.18 -0.99 2.23
N ARG A 117 -20.86 0.15 2.30
CA ARG A 117 -21.60 0.67 1.15
C ARG A 117 -20.70 0.90 -0.06
N TYR A 118 -19.58 1.60 0.12
CA TYR A 118 -18.71 1.90 -1.02
C TYR A 118 -18.04 0.65 -1.60
N ARG A 119 -17.70 -0.34 -0.76
CA ARG A 119 -17.24 -1.66 -1.21
C ARG A 119 -18.31 -2.41 -1.99
N ASP A 120 -19.56 -2.40 -1.53
CA ASP A 120 -20.66 -3.03 -2.25
C ASP A 120 -20.94 -2.34 -3.60
N GLU A 121 -20.90 -1.00 -3.63
CA GLU A 121 -21.07 -0.21 -4.86
C GLU A 121 -19.94 -0.44 -5.86
N HIS A 122 -18.71 -0.66 -5.38
CA HIS A 122 -17.50 -0.89 -6.18
C HIS A 122 -17.10 -2.37 -6.25
N ALA A 123 -18.02 -3.29 -5.96
CA ALA A 123 -17.75 -4.71 -6.09
C ALA A 123 -17.31 -5.03 -7.53
N ASP A 124 -16.18 -5.73 -7.65
CA ASP A 124 -15.50 -6.02 -8.92
C ASP A 124 -15.02 -4.77 -9.72
N LEU A 125 -14.99 -3.58 -9.11
CA LEU A 125 -14.42 -2.34 -9.64
C LEU A 125 -13.34 -1.78 -8.71
N LEU A 126 -12.48 -0.89 -9.22
CA LEU A 126 -11.50 -0.20 -8.40
C LEU A 126 -12.21 0.84 -7.52
N LEU A 127 -12.01 0.76 -6.21
CA LEU A 127 -12.45 1.80 -5.27
C LEU A 127 -11.34 2.86 -5.18
N LEU A 128 -11.59 4.06 -5.71
CA LEU A 128 -10.65 5.17 -5.67
C LEU A 128 -11.09 6.20 -4.63
N ALA A 129 -10.19 6.55 -3.71
CA ALA A 129 -10.42 7.63 -2.77
C ALA A 129 -9.25 8.62 -2.67
N ASN A 130 -9.55 9.87 -2.35
CA ASN A 130 -8.58 10.97 -2.24
C ASN A 130 -8.84 11.80 -0.97
N ASP A 131 -8.11 12.92 -0.85
CA ASP A 131 -8.26 13.88 0.25
C ASP A 131 -8.04 13.23 1.64
N VAL A 132 -7.10 12.26 1.68
CA VAL A 132 -6.78 11.47 2.88
C VAL A 132 -6.36 12.37 4.03
N GLU A 133 -5.44 13.32 3.80
CA GLU A 133 -4.96 14.23 4.83
C GLU A 133 -6.05 15.16 5.34
N LEU A 134 -6.86 15.71 4.44
CA LEU A 134 -7.96 16.60 4.81
C LEU A 134 -8.98 15.85 5.68
N SER A 135 -9.31 14.62 5.28
CA SER A 135 -10.22 13.73 6.01
C SER A 135 -9.66 13.36 7.38
N MET A 136 -8.34 13.16 7.46
CA MET A 136 -7.64 12.84 8.71
C MET A 136 -7.31 14.08 9.55
N ALA A 137 -7.46 15.31 9.06
CA ALA A 137 -7.19 16.51 9.84
C ALA A 137 -8.34 16.89 10.80
N ALA A 138 -9.57 16.49 10.48
CA ALA A 138 -10.78 16.91 11.18
C ALA A 138 -11.04 16.21 12.53
N ASP A 139 -10.29 15.16 12.84
CA ASP A 139 -10.51 14.29 14.01
C ASP A 139 -9.31 14.30 14.97
N GLY A 140 -9.56 14.17 16.29
CA GLY A 140 -8.50 13.89 17.27
C GLY A 140 -7.86 12.51 17.05
N ALA A 141 -6.59 12.32 17.45
CA ALA A 141 -5.80 11.11 17.15
C ALA A 141 -6.49 9.79 17.52
N ALA A 142 -7.19 9.75 18.66
CA ALA A 142 -7.96 8.57 19.09
C ALA A 142 -9.13 8.24 18.14
N ARG A 143 -9.87 9.25 17.67
CA ARG A 143 -10.99 9.08 16.74
C ARG A 143 -10.52 8.65 15.36
N ARG A 144 -9.40 9.21 14.88
CA ARG A 144 -8.71 8.77 13.65
C ARG A 144 -8.35 7.30 13.71
N GLY A 145 -7.72 6.87 14.80
CA GLY A 145 -7.35 5.48 15.02
C GLY A 145 -8.56 4.54 15.04
N ALA A 146 -9.66 4.95 15.69
CA ALA A 146 -10.90 4.17 15.75
C ALA A 146 -11.58 4.02 14.37
N ASN A 147 -11.73 5.12 13.62
CA ASN A 147 -12.31 5.12 12.28
C ASN A 147 -11.48 4.25 11.33
N LEU A 148 -10.16 4.39 11.38
CA LEU A 148 -9.26 3.60 10.54
C LEU A 148 -9.28 2.11 10.92
N ARG A 149 -9.34 1.79 12.22
CA ARG A 149 -9.51 0.42 12.68
C ARG A 149 -10.82 -0.18 12.19
N SER A 150 -11.91 0.58 12.16
CA SER A 150 -13.20 0.14 11.60
C SER A 150 -13.09 -0.14 10.09
N PHE A 151 -12.49 0.79 9.33
CA PHE A 151 -12.24 0.61 7.90
C PHE A 151 -11.40 -0.64 7.60
N LEU A 152 -10.31 -0.84 8.33
CA LEU A 152 -9.41 -1.98 8.16
C LEU A 152 -9.98 -3.29 8.69
N SER A 153 -10.75 -3.27 9.78
CA SER A 153 -11.33 -4.45 10.44
C SER A 153 -12.71 -4.84 9.92
N ALA A 154 -13.34 -4.02 9.07
CA ALA A 154 -14.67 -4.29 8.57
C ALA A 154 -14.72 -5.71 7.96
N PRO A 155 -15.60 -6.58 8.50
CA PRO A 155 -15.32 -8.00 8.67
C PRO A 155 -15.05 -8.72 7.36
N ALA A 156 -13.90 -9.41 7.32
CA ALA A 156 -13.71 -10.61 6.52
C ALA A 156 -14.40 -11.76 7.27
N GLY A 157 -15.73 -11.86 7.20
CA GLY A 157 -16.46 -12.72 8.14
C GLY A 157 -17.87 -13.15 7.78
N THR A 158 -18.44 -12.70 6.66
CA THR A 158 -19.58 -13.41 6.06
C THR A 158 -19.06 -14.15 4.84
N THR A 159 -19.48 -15.40 4.68
CA THR A 159 -19.05 -16.37 3.66
C THR A 159 -19.36 -15.97 2.19
N GLN A 160 -19.67 -14.69 1.94
CA GLN A 160 -20.08 -14.16 0.64
C GLN A 160 -19.37 -12.86 0.23
N ARG A 161 -18.42 -12.33 1.02
CA ARG A 161 -17.75 -11.08 0.66
C ARG A 161 -16.57 -11.33 -0.29
N LYS A 162 -16.58 -10.70 -1.46
CA LYS A 162 -15.44 -10.65 -2.40
C LYS A 162 -14.37 -9.69 -1.88
N ALA A 163 -13.09 -10.01 -2.10
CA ALA A 163 -11.99 -9.09 -1.84
C ALA A 163 -12.11 -7.83 -2.71
N GLN A 164 -11.74 -6.68 -2.15
CA GLN A 164 -11.78 -5.37 -2.81
C GLN A 164 -10.37 -4.88 -3.12
N LEU A 165 -10.17 -4.25 -4.28
CA LEU A 165 -8.98 -3.42 -4.53
C LEU A 165 -9.32 -1.95 -4.29
N THR A 166 -8.61 -1.31 -3.36
CA THR A 166 -8.72 0.11 -3.03
C THR A 166 -7.43 0.84 -3.38
N LEU A 167 -7.55 1.99 -4.03
CA LEU A 167 -6.46 2.92 -4.30
C LEU A 167 -6.71 4.24 -3.56
N LEU A 168 -5.82 4.58 -2.64
CA LEU A 168 -5.84 5.86 -1.93
C LEU A 168 -4.81 6.81 -2.55
N LEU A 169 -5.21 8.06 -2.78
CA LEU A 169 -4.35 9.13 -3.23
C LEU A 169 -4.10 10.10 -2.06
N GLY A 170 -2.83 10.34 -1.75
CA GLY A 170 -2.39 11.25 -0.71
C GLY A 170 -0.98 11.77 -0.96
N SER A 171 -0.52 12.67 -0.11
CA SER A 171 0.85 13.18 0.02
C SER A 171 1.63 12.55 1.18
N ARG A 172 0.94 11.87 2.11
CA ARG A 172 1.48 11.14 3.27
C ARG A 172 0.77 9.80 3.41
N SER A 173 1.45 8.80 3.95
CA SER A 173 0.82 7.50 4.20
C SER A 173 -0.15 7.56 5.39
N LEU A 174 -1.16 6.69 5.41
CA LEU A 174 -2.06 6.52 6.54
C LEU A 174 -1.31 6.21 7.83
N ALA A 175 -0.26 5.38 7.76
CA ALA A 175 0.57 5.04 8.90
C ALA A 175 1.26 6.28 9.48
N GLU A 176 1.75 7.17 8.61
CA GLU A 176 2.36 8.43 9.00
C GLU A 176 1.35 9.38 9.66
N LEU A 177 0.11 9.43 9.14
CA LEU A 177 -0.96 10.30 9.64
C LEU A 177 -1.49 9.89 11.02
N VAL A 178 -1.44 8.60 11.34
CA VAL A 178 -1.83 8.08 12.67
C VAL A 178 -0.64 7.90 13.61
N GLY A 179 0.58 8.11 13.13
CA GLY A 179 1.84 7.87 13.83
C GLY A 179 2.33 6.45 13.63
N GLU A 180 3.47 6.31 12.96
CA GLU A 180 3.97 5.01 12.47
C GLU A 180 4.29 4.02 13.60
N GLU A 181 4.73 4.51 14.75
CA GLU A 181 5.08 3.71 15.94
C GLU A 181 3.85 3.30 16.78
N THR A 182 2.68 3.85 16.49
CA THR A 182 1.46 3.49 17.21
C THR A 182 0.95 2.11 16.79
N GLU A 183 0.22 1.42 17.67
CA GLU A 183 -0.38 0.11 17.34
C GLU A 183 -1.21 0.17 16.04
N ILE A 184 -2.00 1.23 15.85
CA ILE A 184 -2.79 1.42 14.64
C ILE A 184 -1.91 1.70 13.41
N GLY A 185 -0.85 2.50 13.55
CA GLY A 185 0.11 2.75 12.46
C GLY A 185 0.81 1.46 12.02
N GLN A 186 1.10 0.58 12.96
CA GLN A 186 1.67 -0.74 12.70
C GLN A 186 0.69 -1.69 11.99
N GLU A 187 -0.58 -1.68 12.38
CA GLU A 187 -1.62 -2.44 11.68
C GLU A 187 -1.87 -1.92 10.26
N VAL A 188 -1.82 -0.60 10.05
CA VAL A 188 -1.89 0.01 8.73
C VAL A 188 -0.74 -0.50 7.86
N ARG A 189 0.51 -0.44 8.34
CA ARG A 189 1.70 -0.90 7.59
C ARG A 189 1.61 -2.36 7.12
N LYS A 190 0.91 -3.22 7.86
CA LYS A 190 0.70 -4.63 7.50
C LYS A 190 -0.37 -4.82 6.43
N ARG A 191 -1.36 -3.93 6.37
CA ARG A 191 -2.54 -4.05 5.50
C ARG A 191 -2.48 -3.16 4.27
N SER A 192 -1.65 -2.12 4.26
CA SER A 192 -1.52 -1.17 3.16
C SER A 192 -0.18 -1.26 2.43
N ILE A 193 -0.21 -0.90 1.16
CA ILE A 193 0.94 -0.92 0.24
C ILE A 193 1.19 0.52 -0.23
N SER A 194 2.01 1.26 0.53
CA SER A 194 2.30 2.67 0.24
C SER A 194 3.46 2.85 -0.75
N ILE A 195 3.18 3.40 -1.93
CA ILE A 195 4.14 3.65 -3.00
C ILE A 195 4.49 5.15 -3.00
N ALA A 196 5.72 5.47 -2.60
CA ALA A 196 6.25 6.82 -2.69
C ALA A 196 6.53 7.21 -4.14
N LEU A 197 5.88 8.25 -4.63
CA LEU A 197 6.04 8.76 -5.99
C LEU A 197 6.87 10.03 -5.98
N GLY A 198 7.73 10.20 -6.98
CA GLY A 198 8.23 11.50 -7.43
C GLY A 198 9.12 12.33 -6.48
N GLY A 199 9.32 11.94 -5.22
CA GLY A 199 9.99 12.77 -4.21
C GLY A 199 11.39 13.31 -4.56
N GLU A 200 12.09 12.67 -5.51
CA GLU A 200 13.43 13.08 -5.97
C GLU A 200 13.59 12.96 -7.50
N ARG A 201 12.49 12.82 -8.24
CA ARG A 201 12.55 12.61 -9.70
C ARG A 201 12.45 13.93 -10.46
N PRO A 202 13.31 14.18 -11.46
CA PRO A 202 13.30 15.45 -12.22
C PRO A 202 12.00 15.69 -12.98
N LEU A 203 11.23 14.64 -13.28
CA LEU A 203 9.93 14.72 -13.97
C LEU A 203 8.75 14.31 -13.07
N GLY A 204 8.93 14.29 -11.75
CA GLY A 204 7.89 13.91 -10.80
C GLY A 204 7.39 12.47 -11.01
N ILE A 205 6.10 12.31 -11.30
CA ILE A 205 5.47 10.99 -11.52
C ILE A 205 5.74 10.40 -12.93
N PHE A 206 6.31 11.18 -13.84
CA PHE A 206 6.64 10.73 -15.19
C PHE A 206 8.02 10.07 -15.26
N ASN A 207 8.16 9.08 -16.13
CA ASN A 207 9.44 8.44 -16.45
C ASN A 207 10.20 9.21 -17.54
N ARG A 208 9.47 9.78 -18.51
CA ARG A 208 10.02 10.48 -19.67
C ARG A 208 9.03 11.49 -20.24
N LEU A 209 9.52 12.37 -21.09
CA LEU A 209 8.66 13.20 -21.95
C LEU A 209 8.61 12.56 -23.35
N PRO A 210 7.44 12.55 -24.01
CA PRO A 210 7.36 12.33 -25.45
C PRO A 210 8.15 13.41 -26.22
N ASP A 211 8.64 13.07 -27.41
CA ASP A 211 9.49 13.96 -28.22
C ASP A 211 8.80 15.29 -28.57
N ASP A 212 7.47 15.29 -28.59
CA ASP A 212 6.63 16.44 -28.92
C ASP A 212 6.18 17.26 -27.69
N ALA A 213 6.60 16.91 -26.47
CA ALA A 213 6.26 17.63 -25.25
C ALA A 213 7.47 18.39 -24.71
N ALA A 214 7.33 19.70 -24.55
CA ALA A 214 8.40 20.57 -24.04
C ALA A 214 8.58 20.46 -22.51
N SER A 215 7.58 19.98 -21.78
CA SER A 215 7.65 19.86 -20.32
C SER A 215 6.71 18.79 -19.73
N ALA A 216 6.97 18.42 -18.47
CA ALA A 216 6.08 17.57 -17.69
C ALA A 216 4.69 18.21 -17.45
N SER A 217 4.64 19.54 -17.34
CA SER A 217 3.39 20.28 -17.19
C SER A 217 2.52 20.18 -18.45
N GLU A 218 3.12 20.33 -19.62
CA GLU A 218 2.44 20.16 -20.91
C GLU A 218 1.90 18.73 -21.07
N LEU A 219 2.72 17.73 -20.75
CA LEU A 219 2.28 16.33 -20.77
C LEU A 219 1.11 16.07 -19.81
N ALA A 220 1.16 16.62 -18.60
CA ALA A 220 0.08 16.51 -17.62
C ALA A 220 -1.22 17.18 -18.11
N GLN A 221 -1.12 18.36 -18.73
CA GLN A 221 -2.28 19.05 -19.30
C GLN A 221 -2.88 18.27 -20.47
N ARG A 222 -2.03 17.73 -21.35
CA ARG A 222 -2.46 16.89 -22.48
C ARG A 222 -3.18 15.63 -21.99
N LEU A 223 -2.60 14.90 -21.04
CA LEU A 223 -3.23 13.72 -20.43
C LEU A 223 -4.52 14.04 -19.70
N THR A 224 -4.59 15.18 -19.00
CA THR A 224 -5.81 15.62 -18.31
C THR A 224 -6.93 15.92 -19.31
N THR A 225 -6.58 16.60 -20.40
CA THR A 225 -7.53 16.96 -21.47
C THR A 225 -8.03 15.71 -22.17
N ASN A 226 -7.12 14.83 -22.60
CA ASN A 226 -7.45 13.61 -23.32
C ASN A 226 -8.27 12.66 -22.43
N SER A 227 -7.92 12.50 -21.15
CA SER A 227 -8.68 11.67 -20.21
C SER A 227 -10.13 12.13 -20.02
N ARG A 228 -10.44 13.41 -20.24
CA ARG A 228 -11.81 13.95 -20.17
C ARG A 228 -12.59 13.79 -21.47
N LEU A 229 -11.91 13.64 -22.59
CA LEU A 229 -12.52 13.47 -23.91
C LEU A 229 -12.70 11.98 -24.26
N TYR A 230 -11.72 11.16 -23.90
CA TYR A 230 -11.64 9.75 -24.23
C TYR A 230 -11.68 8.93 -22.94
N TYR A 231 -12.88 8.46 -22.56
CA TYR A 231 -13.05 7.65 -21.35
C TYR A 231 -14.11 6.55 -21.46
N GLY A 232 -14.04 5.60 -20.53
CA GLY A 232 -15.15 4.71 -20.14
C GLY A 232 -15.31 3.41 -20.93
N ARG A 233 -14.42 3.11 -21.87
CA ARG A 233 -14.52 1.90 -22.71
C ARG A 233 -13.61 0.75 -22.32
N VAL A 234 -12.45 1.04 -21.72
CA VAL A 234 -11.40 0.06 -21.48
C VAL A 234 -11.91 -1.04 -20.53
N VAL A 235 -12.47 -0.64 -19.38
CA VAL A 235 -13.05 -1.57 -18.40
C VAL A 235 -14.17 -2.42 -18.99
N GLY A 236 -15.11 -1.81 -19.72
CA GLY A 236 -16.24 -2.54 -20.30
C GLY A 236 -15.82 -3.59 -21.34
N GLN A 237 -14.80 -3.31 -22.17
CA GLN A 237 -14.24 -4.30 -23.09
C GLN A 237 -13.50 -5.42 -22.35
N PHE A 238 -12.73 -5.06 -21.33
CA PHE A 238 -12.00 -6.02 -20.50
C PHE A 238 -12.94 -6.99 -19.80
N ILE A 239 -13.97 -6.49 -19.13
CA ILE A 239 -14.98 -7.31 -18.46
C ILE A 239 -15.67 -8.25 -19.45
N ARG A 240 -16.07 -7.75 -20.63
CA ARG A 240 -16.71 -8.60 -21.64
C ARG A 240 -15.81 -9.77 -22.03
N LYS A 241 -14.53 -9.53 -22.27
CA LYS A 241 -13.56 -10.60 -22.57
C LYS A 241 -13.27 -11.51 -21.41
N LEU A 242 -13.19 -10.97 -20.20
CA LEU A 242 -13.01 -11.77 -19.00
C LEU A 242 -14.21 -12.70 -18.77
N VAL A 243 -15.45 -12.24 -19.00
CA VAL A 243 -16.67 -13.06 -18.89
C VAL A 243 -16.67 -14.16 -19.96
N ASP A 244 -16.32 -13.84 -21.21
CA ASP A 244 -16.21 -14.82 -22.30
C ASP A 244 -15.19 -15.93 -21.94
N GLU A 245 -13.99 -15.56 -21.50
CA GLU A 245 -12.92 -16.50 -21.12
C GLU A 245 -13.26 -17.29 -19.86
N ARG A 246 -13.85 -16.65 -18.84
CA ARG A 246 -14.26 -17.34 -17.61
C ARG A 246 -15.36 -18.36 -17.87
N THR A 247 -16.21 -18.13 -18.87
CA THR A 247 -17.27 -19.08 -19.24
C THR A 247 -16.71 -20.21 -20.10
N SER A 248 -15.90 -19.88 -21.10
CA SER A 248 -15.45 -20.84 -22.12
C SER A 248 -14.25 -21.65 -21.65
N HIS A 249 -13.32 -21.04 -20.92
CA HIS A 249 -12.03 -21.62 -20.53
C HIS A 249 -11.64 -21.28 -19.08
N PRO A 250 -12.50 -21.55 -18.06
CA PRO A 250 -12.26 -21.12 -16.68
C PRO A 250 -10.92 -21.60 -16.09
N LEU A 251 -10.54 -22.86 -16.36
CA LEU A 251 -9.29 -23.42 -15.85
C LEU A 251 -8.05 -22.81 -16.53
N ALA A 252 -8.12 -22.56 -17.84
CA ALA A 252 -7.02 -21.96 -18.59
C ALA A 252 -6.81 -20.49 -18.19
N LEU A 253 -7.90 -19.74 -18.00
CA LEU A 253 -7.85 -18.36 -17.52
C LEU A 253 -7.20 -18.28 -16.13
N LYS A 254 -7.61 -19.16 -15.20
CA LYS A 254 -7.00 -19.20 -13.87
C LYS A 254 -5.52 -19.58 -13.94
N ALA A 255 -5.17 -20.59 -14.75
CA ALA A 255 -3.78 -21.01 -14.93
C ALA A 255 -2.90 -19.88 -15.50
N GLU A 256 -3.40 -19.12 -16.49
CA GLU A 256 -2.67 -17.97 -17.04
C GLU A 256 -2.40 -16.89 -15.98
N ILE A 257 -3.39 -16.60 -15.11
CA ILE A 257 -3.22 -15.64 -14.02
C ILE A 257 -2.22 -16.15 -12.98
N ASP A 258 -2.29 -17.43 -12.60
CA ASP A 258 -1.35 -18.02 -11.64
C ASP A 258 0.08 -18.06 -12.20
N GLU A 259 0.26 -18.38 -13.49
CA GLU A 259 1.56 -18.30 -14.18
C GLU A 259 2.12 -16.88 -14.21
N ASP A 260 1.25 -15.87 -14.38
CA ASP A 260 1.66 -14.48 -14.30
C ASP A 260 2.11 -14.08 -12.90
N ILE A 261 1.45 -14.61 -11.87
CA ILE A 261 1.85 -14.37 -10.49
C ILE A 261 3.24 -14.93 -10.22
N GLU A 262 3.50 -16.19 -10.59
CA GLU A 262 4.83 -16.80 -10.40
C GLU A 262 5.90 -16.09 -11.23
N ARG A 263 5.58 -15.73 -12.48
CA ARG A 263 6.49 -14.96 -13.32
C ARG A 263 6.85 -13.61 -12.69
N PHE A 264 5.90 -12.94 -12.05
CA PHE A 264 6.19 -11.69 -11.35
C PHE A 264 7.11 -11.94 -10.15
N PHE A 265 6.89 -13.00 -9.36
CA PHE A 265 7.74 -13.35 -8.23
C PHE A 265 9.19 -13.60 -8.64
N ASP A 266 9.40 -14.34 -9.72
CA ASP A 266 10.74 -14.62 -10.25
C ASP A 266 11.45 -13.32 -10.67
N HIS A 267 10.77 -12.44 -11.42
CA HIS A 267 11.35 -11.16 -11.84
C HIS A 267 11.60 -10.19 -10.67
N ALA A 268 10.70 -10.17 -9.69
CA ALA A 268 10.81 -9.33 -8.50
C ALA A 268 11.84 -9.88 -7.49
N LYS A 269 12.34 -11.12 -7.70
CA LYS A 269 13.24 -11.85 -6.81
C LYS A 269 12.68 -11.92 -5.38
N VAL A 270 11.41 -12.32 -5.28
CA VAL A 270 10.70 -12.40 -3.99
C VAL A 270 11.28 -13.53 -3.15
N ASP A 271 11.55 -13.27 -1.88
CA ASP A 271 11.83 -14.34 -0.92
C ASP A 271 10.51 -15.06 -0.58
N ARG A 272 10.36 -16.27 -1.12
CA ARG A 272 9.17 -17.11 -0.92
C ARG A 272 9.01 -17.57 0.55
N ASN A 273 10.03 -17.42 1.39
CA ASN A 273 9.93 -17.72 2.83
C ASN A 273 9.44 -16.51 3.65
N ASP A 274 9.44 -15.31 3.09
CA ASP A 274 8.86 -14.13 3.70
C ASP A 274 7.41 -13.97 3.21
N LEU A 275 6.46 -14.38 4.06
CA LEU A 275 5.03 -14.27 3.79
C LEU A 275 4.59 -12.82 3.56
N THR A 276 5.23 -11.85 4.21
CA THR A 276 4.91 -10.43 4.03
C THR A 276 5.37 -9.95 2.66
N ALA A 277 6.62 -10.27 2.29
CA ALA A 277 7.15 -9.93 0.97
C ALA A 277 6.33 -10.62 -0.15
N THR A 278 5.94 -11.87 0.06
CA THR A 278 5.12 -12.65 -0.87
C THR A 278 3.74 -12.03 -1.05
N ASN A 279 3.05 -11.67 0.04
CA ASN A 279 1.74 -11.03 -0.02
C ASN A 279 1.79 -9.66 -0.71
N ILE A 280 2.79 -8.83 -0.39
CA ILE A 280 2.98 -7.53 -1.05
C ILE A 280 3.22 -7.74 -2.55
N ALA A 281 4.14 -8.64 -2.93
CA ALA A 281 4.44 -8.90 -4.33
C ALA A 281 3.23 -9.45 -5.08
N ARG A 282 2.40 -10.28 -4.44
CA ARG A 282 1.18 -10.86 -5.04
C ARG A 282 0.23 -9.76 -5.48
N SER A 283 0.06 -8.71 -4.68
CA SER A 283 -0.78 -7.55 -5.03
C SER A 283 -0.33 -6.86 -6.32
N PHE A 284 0.99 -6.69 -6.51
CA PHE A 284 1.53 -6.13 -7.76
C PHE A 284 1.40 -7.12 -8.93
N ALA A 285 1.56 -8.41 -8.65
CA ALA A 285 1.46 -9.47 -9.64
C ALA A 285 0.04 -9.59 -10.23
N ILE A 286 -1.00 -9.40 -9.41
CA ILE A 286 -2.40 -9.36 -9.86
C ILE A 286 -2.63 -8.17 -10.81
N VAL A 287 -2.10 -6.98 -10.48
CA VAL A 287 -2.17 -5.81 -11.36
C VAL A 287 -1.40 -6.04 -12.66
N TYR A 288 -0.23 -6.68 -12.59
CA TYR A 288 0.56 -7.09 -13.73
C TYR A 288 -0.22 -8.05 -14.66
N SER A 289 -0.86 -9.08 -14.10
CA SER A 289 -1.66 -10.05 -14.86
C SER A 289 -2.84 -9.38 -15.57
N ALA A 290 -3.56 -8.49 -14.88
CA ALA A 290 -4.65 -7.72 -15.49
C ALA A 290 -4.19 -6.91 -16.71
N GLY A 291 -3.05 -6.22 -16.58
CA GLY A 291 -2.43 -5.50 -17.71
C GLY A 291 -2.01 -6.43 -18.85
N ARG A 292 -1.49 -7.61 -18.51
CA ARG A 292 -1.05 -8.61 -19.49
C ARG A 292 -2.20 -9.20 -20.30
N LEU A 293 -3.28 -9.58 -19.64
CA LEU A 293 -4.52 -10.05 -20.27
C LEU A 293 -5.11 -8.95 -21.16
N ALA A 294 -5.23 -7.73 -20.65
CA ALA A 294 -5.79 -6.63 -21.43
C ALA A 294 -4.93 -6.28 -22.65
N ARG A 295 -3.60 -6.42 -22.56
CA ARG A 295 -2.69 -6.26 -23.70
C ARG A 295 -2.82 -7.42 -24.70
N SER A 296 -2.89 -8.68 -24.25
CA SER A 296 -3.03 -9.84 -25.14
C SER A 296 -4.36 -9.81 -25.90
N TRP A 297 -5.42 -9.31 -25.26
CA TRP A 297 -6.73 -9.05 -25.87
C TRP A 297 -6.80 -7.76 -26.69
N LYS A 298 -5.68 -7.04 -26.87
CA LYS A 298 -5.58 -5.81 -27.67
C LYS A 298 -6.42 -4.64 -27.15
N ILE A 299 -6.83 -4.68 -25.89
CA ILE A 299 -7.57 -3.59 -25.21
C ILE A 299 -6.61 -2.46 -24.83
N LEU A 300 -5.42 -2.82 -24.34
CA LEU A 300 -4.31 -1.89 -24.08
C LEU A 300 -3.35 -1.83 -25.28
N PRO A 301 -2.54 -0.76 -25.44
CA PRO A 301 -1.49 -0.72 -26.45
C PRO A 301 -0.57 -1.92 -26.40
N SER A 302 -0.24 -2.47 -27.57
CA SER A 302 0.71 -3.59 -27.69
C SER A 302 2.11 -3.23 -27.19
N ALA A 303 2.48 -1.95 -27.28
CA ALA A 303 3.75 -1.40 -26.79
C ALA A 303 3.84 -1.34 -25.26
N TRP A 304 2.76 -1.59 -24.52
CA TRP A 304 2.81 -1.56 -23.06
C TRP A 304 3.68 -2.68 -22.49
N ASN A 305 4.74 -2.26 -21.80
CA ASN A 305 5.62 -3.09 -20.98
C ASN A 305 5.04 -3.28 -19.56
N CYS A 306 3.91 -4.00 -19.47
CA CYS A 306 3.18 -4.24 -18.21
C CYS A 306 4.06 -4.76 -17.07
N GLY A 307 4.96 -5.72 -17.34
CA GLY A 307 5.90 -6.29 -16.36
C GLY A 307 6.84 -5.23 -15.77
N PRO A 308 7.67 -4.55 -16.59
CA PRO A 308 8.51 -3.44 -16.12
C PRO A 308 7.76 -2.33 -15.38
N ALA A 309 6.54 -1.97 -15.82
CA ALA A 309 5.73 -0.97 -15.13
C ALA A 309 5.34 -1.41 -13.70
N ALA A 310 4.84 -2.62 -13.53
CA ALA A 310 4.48 -3.17 -12.22
C ALA A 310 5.71 -3.37 -11.31
N LEU A 311 6.83 -3.86 -11.87
CA LEU A 311 8.09 -4.02 -11.15
C LEU A 311 8.64 -2.67 -10.67
N ALA A 312 8.58 -1.62 -11.49
CA ALA A 312 9.02 -0.29 -11.08
C ALA A 312 8.23 0.20 -9.86
N CYS A 313 6.90 0.03 -9.85
CA CYS A 313 6.06 0.40 -8.70
C CYS A 313 6.35 -0.47 -7.46
N TYR A 314 6.58 -1.77 -7.64
CA TYR A 314 7.01 -2.66 -6.55
C TYR A 314 8.37 -2.25 -5.96
N PHE A 315 9.34 -1.89 -6.80
CA PHE A 315 10.64 -1.41 -6.33
C PHE A 315 10.56 -0.04 -5.67
N MET A 316 9.69 0.87 -6.15
CA MET A 316 9.39 2.12 -5.44
C MET A 316 8.82 1.85 -4.05
N ARG A 317 7.91 0.86 -3.92
CA ARG A 317 7.39 0.43 -2.62
C ARG A 317 8.46 -0.15 -1.71
N ARG A 318 9.45 -0.87 -2.24
CA ARG A 318 10.58 -1.40 -1.46
C ARG A 318 11.54 -0.30 -1.03
N ALA A 319 11.88 0.61 -1.94
CA ALA A 319 12.78 1.72 -1.66
C ALA A 319 12.18 2.75 -0.68
N GLY A 320 10.86 2.95 -0.74
CA GLY A 320 10.12 3.85 0.15
C GLY A 320 9.79 3.28 1.52
N GLN A 321 10.13 2.02 1.82
CA GLN A 321 10.11 1.59 3.22
C GLN A 321 11.29 2.25 3.93
N PRO A 322 11.09 2.84 5.12
CA PRO A 322 12.22 3.04 5.99
C PRO A 322 12.87 1.67 6.16
N ALA A 323 14.14 1.55 5.81
CA ALA A 323 14.92 0.43 6.28
C ALA A 323 14.65 0.35 7.78
N TRP A 324 14.40 -0.85 8.30
CA TRP A 324 14.45 -1.03 9.75
C TRP A 324 15.75 -0.34 10.19
N PRO A 325 15.71 0.67 11.07
CA PRO A 325 16.95 1.24 11.56
C PRO A 325 17.76 0.04 12.05
N SER A 326 19.03 -0.03 11.65
CA SER A 326 19.89 -1.11 12.13
C SER A 326 19.71 -1.16 13.65
N PHE A 327 19.68 -2.35 14.22
CA PHE A 327 19.49 -2.48 15.66
C PHE A 327 20.53 -1.63 16.39
N THR A 328 21.74 -1.55 15.86
CA THR A 328 22.78 -0.61 16.30
C THR A 328 22.31 0.86 16.25
N ASP A 329 21.80 1.36 15.13
CA ASP A 329 21.30 2.75 15.05
C ASP A 329 20.14 3.02 16.02
N LEU A 330 19.26 2.04 16.20
CA LEU A 330 18.16 2.13 17.16
C LEU A 330 18.71 2.25 18.59
N LEU A 331 19.66 1.39 18.96
CA LEU A 331 20.30 1.42 20.27
C LEU A 331 21.06 2.75 20.48
N GLN A 332 21.76 3.25 19.45
CA GLN A 332 22.44 4.54 19.51
C GLN A 332 21.47 5.71 19.68
N LYS A 333 20.33 5.71 18.98
CA LYS A 333 19.28 6.71 19.15
C LYS A 333 18.69 6.68 20.56
N LEU A 334 18.38 5.50 21.09
CA LEU A 334 17.90 5.34 22.47
C LEU A 334 18.94 5.80 23.49
N ALA A 335 20.22 5.54 23.23
CA ALA A 335 21.32 5.97 24.08
C ALA A 335 21.59 7.49 24.04
N ALA A 336 21.16 8.17 22.98
CA ALA A 336 21.31 9.61 22.79
C ALA A 336 20.04 10.41 23.14
N ASP A 337 18.94 9.72 23.42
CA ASP A 337 17.66 10.33 23.78
C ASP A 337 17.77 11.07 25.12
N ARG A 338 17.14 12.25 25.22
CA ARG A 338 17.19 13.07 26.43
C ARG A 338 16.58 12.41 27.66
N SER A 339 15.72 11.41 27.47
CA SER A 339 15.09 10.64 28.54
C SER A 339 15.99 9.51 29.09
N ALA A 340 17.11 9.21 28.42
CA ALA A 340 18.04 8.19 28.89
C ALA A 340 18.89 8.71 30.07
N VAL A 341 18.99 7.91 31.13
CA VAL A 341 19.83 8.24 32.29
C VAL A 341 21.21 7.62 32.12
N HIS A 342 22.23 8.47 32.10
CA HIS A 342 23.62 8.04 32.00
C HIS A 342 24.21 7.74 33.38
N LEU A 343 25.00 6.67 33.47
CA LEU A 343 25.59 6.16 34.71
C LEU A 343 27.09 5.86 34.49
N GLY A 344 27.92 6.12 35.50
CA GLY A 344 29.33 5.72 35.51
C GLY A 344 30.28 6.85 35.07
N ASP A 345 31.41 6.45 34.49
CA ASP A 345 32.55 7.36 34.27
C ASP A 345 32.17 8.59 33.44
N GLY A 346 32.47 9.79 33.96
CA GLY A 346 32.23 11.06 33.26
C GLY A 346 30.80 11.61 33.39
N TYR A 347 29.95 11.03 34.25
CA TYR A 347 28.59 11.50 34.51
C TYR A 347 28.33 11.64 36.01
N ASP A 348 27.58 12.68 36.38
CA ASP A 348 27.14 12.89 37.76
C ASP A 348 26.13 11.81 38.19
N GLU A 349 26.07 11.54 39.50
CA GLU A 349 25.10 10.59 40.04
C GLU A 349 23.67 11.14 39.86
N PRO A 350 22.75 10.40 39.20
CA PRO A 350 21.42 10.89 38.92
C PRO A 350 20.57 10.92 40.19
N SER A 351 19.60 11.85 40.24
CA SER A 351 18.64 11.92 41.34
C SER A 351 17.76 10.67 41.42
N ASN A 352 17.27 10.36 42.62
CA ASN A 352 16.36 9.23 42.86
C ASN A 352 15.12 9.28 41.96
N ASP A 353 14.54 10.47 41.79
CA ASP A 353 13.35 10.67 40.96
C ASP A 353 13.64 10.41 39.47
N ALA A 354 14.82 10.81 38.99
CA ALA A 354 15.24 10.55 37.62
C ALA A 354 15.44 9.04 37.38
N VAL A 355 16.05 8.33 38.33
CA VAL A 355 16.23 6.87 38.23
C VAL A 355 14.88 6.14 38.26
N ALA A 356 13.96 6.56 39.15
CA ALA A 356 12.64 5.95 39.28
C ALA A 356 11.78 6.15 38.02
N ALA A 357 11.86 7.32 37.38
CA ALA A 357 11.10 7.63 36.17
C ALA A 357 11.72 7.07 34.88
N ALA A 358 13.03 6.80 34.86
CA ALA A 358 13.73 6.40 33.65
C ALA A 358 13.44 4.95 33.24
N GLU A 359 13.16 4.77 31.95
CA GLU A 359 12.95 3.46 31.32
C GLU A 359 14.22 2.92 30.66
N VAL A 360 15.15 3.82 30.32
CA VAL A 360 16.38 3.55 29.57
C VAL A 360 17.56 4.15 30.31
N PHE A 361 18.64 3.38 30.40
CA PHE A 361 19.88 3.77 31.05
C PHE A 361 21.07 3.46 30.15
N VAL A 362 22.10 4.29 30.23
CA VAL A 362 23.36 4.07 29.52
C VAL A 362 24.48 4.00 30.53
N ARG A 363 25.07 2.82 30.69
CA ARG A 363 26.24 2.65 31.56
C ARG A 363 27.51 2.87 30.77
N HIS A 364 28.36 3.74 31.30
CA HIS A 364 29.71 4.01 30.81
C HIS A 364 30.73 3.45 31.80
N SER A 365 31.71 2.74 31.27
CA SER A 365 32.88 2.27 32.01
C SER A 365 34.06 2.20 31.04
N ALA A 366 35.29 2.27 31.55
CA ALA A 366 36.54 2.36 30.79
C ALA A 366 36.57 1.74 29.38
N ASN A 367 36.04 0.52 29.17
CA ASN A 367 36.01 -0.15 27.87
C ASN A 367 34.63 -0.68 27.45
N VAL A 368 33.57 -0.39 28.21
CA VAL A 368 32.25 -0.99 28.01
C VAL A 368 31.17 0.07 28.11
N ARG A 369 30.42 0.22 27.03
CA ARG A 369 29.21 1.03 26.95
C ARG A 369 28.00 0.11 26.78
N GLN A 370 27.04 0.21 27.69
CA GLN A 370 25.86 -0.66 27.69
C GLN A 370 24.57 0.15 27.71
N LEU A 371 23.64 -0.18 26.83
CA LEU A 371 22.25 0.27 26.92
C LEU A 371 21.47 -0.73 27.78
N MET A 372 20.76 -0.23 28.79
CA MET A 372 19.93 -1.04 29.66
C MET A 372 18.49 -0.52 29.61
N ILE A 373 17.53 -1.41 29.33
CA ILE A 373 16.11 -1.05 29.22
C ILE A 373 15.33 -1.90 30.22
N ARG A 374 14.45 -1.26 30.99
CA ARG A 374 13.59 -2.00 31.95
C ARG A 374 12.74 -3.03 31.22
N THR A 375 12.51 -4.18 31.84
CA THR A 375 11.78 -5.29 31.22
C THR A 375 10.35 -4.93 30.84
N ASN A 376 9.68 -4.07 31.60
CA ASN A 376 8.34 -3.56 31.30
C ASN A 376 8.31 -2.53 30.15
N ALA A 377 9.44 -1.89 29.85
CA ALA A 377 9.53 -0.85 28.82
C ALA A 377 10.03 -1.37 27.46
N ILE A 378 10.65 -2.55 27.41
CA ILE A 378 11.34 -3.07 26.21
C ILE A 378 10.45 -3.11 24.96
N ALA A 379 9.19 -3.51 25.10
CA ALA A 379 8.25 -3.63 23.99
C ALA A 379 7.83 -2.26 23.44
N GLY A 380 7.89 -1.21 24.28
CA GLY A 380 7.63 0.17 23.86
C GLY A 380 8.86 0.91 23.32
N LYS A 381 10.08 0.49 23.70
CA LYS A 381 11.34 1.11 23.24
C LYS A 381 11.93 0.45 22.00
N ILE A 382 11.72 -0.86 21.82
CA ILE A 382 12.22 -1.62 20.68
C ILE A 382 11.03 -2.09 19.84
N PRO A 383 10.83 -1.52 18.64
CA PRO A 383 9.78 -1.96 17.73
C PRO A 383 9.87 -3.45 17.45
N TYR A 384 8.72 -4.13 17.52
CA TYR A 384 8.57 -5.55 17.25
C TYR A 384 9.43 -6.47 18.13
N TRP A 385 9.68 -6.09 19.39
CA TRP A 385 10.52 -6.85 20.31
C TRP A 385 10.31 -8.37 20.29
N GLN A 386 9.06 -8.85 20.24
CA GLN A 386 8.77 -10.28 20.28
C GLN A 386 9.34 -11.09 19.12
N THR A 387 9.34 -10.51 17.92
CA THR A 387 9.91 -11.12 16.71
C THR A 387 11.38 -10.72 16.53
N ARG A 388 11.74 -9.50 16.93
CA ARG A 388 13.11 -8.97 16.78
C ARG A 388 14.10 -9.62 17.75
N ARG A 389 13.68 -10.03 18.95
CA ARG A 389 14.56 -10.62 19.98
C ARG A 389 15.26 -11.91 19.58
N THR A 390 14.79 -12.58 18.52
CA THR A 390 15.36 -13.82 17.99
C THR A 390 16.22 -13.59 16.74
N THR A 391 16.41 -12.35 16.29
CA THR A 391 17.25 -12.08 15.12
C THR A 391 18.73 -12.11 15.52
N PRO A 392 19.65 -12.47 14.59
CA PRO A 392 21.08 -12.47 14.86
C PRO A 392 21.60 -11.12 15.36
N GLU A 393 21.08 -10.02 14.81
CA GLU A 393 21.48 -8.66 15.17
C GLU A 393 21.22 -8.35 16.65
N VAL A 394 20.08 -8.79 17.19
CA VAL A 394 19.74 -8.63 18.61
C VAL A 394 20.46 -9.65 19.48
N ILE A 395 20.54 -10.90 19.03
CA ILE A 395 21.23 -11.97 19.78
C ILE A 395 22.69 -11.61 20.00
N ASN A 396 23.38 -11.10 18.98
CA ASN A 396 24.80 -10.80 19.01
C ASN A 396 25.14 -9.56 19.86
N THR A 397 24.20 -8.64 20.04
CA THR A 397 24.38 -7.42 20.85
C THR A 397 23.84 -7.56 22.27
N MET A 398 22.89 -8.48 22.51
CA MET A 398 22.25 -8.64 23.81
C MET A 398 23.12 -9.43 24.79
N ILE A 399 23.34 -8.83 25.96
CA ILE A 399 24.01 -9.47 27.09
C ILE A 399 22.97 -10.27 27.88
N ARG A 400 23.25 -11.56 28.09
CA ARG A 400 22.36 -12.51 28.77
C ARG A 400 23.05 -13.13 29.98
N ASP A 401 22.27 -13.49 30.99
CA ASP A 401 22.71 -14.47 31.99
C ASP A 401 22.32 -15.87 31.46
N VAL A 402 23.05 -16.92 31.86
CA VAL A 402 22.98 -18.30 31.32
C VAL A 402 21.59 -18.71 30.79
N ASP A 403 20.55 -18.64 31.64
CA ASP A 403 19.18 -19.03 31.30
C ASP A 403 18.20 -17.85 31.17
N ASN A 404 18.66 -16.60 31.29
CA ASN A 404 17.78 -15.43 31.35
C ASN A 404 18.20 -14.31 30.39
N PRO A 405 17.32 -13.88 29.47
CA PRO A 405 17.62 -12.80 28.54
C PRO A 405 17.61 -11.41 29.21
N SER A 406 17.18 -11.31 30.47
CA SER A 406 17.14 -10.06 31.25
C SER A 406 18.03 -10.16 32.50
N PRO A 407 19.33 -9.87 32.40
CA PRO A 407 20.23 -9.99 33.53
C PRO A 407 19.90 -8.96 34.63
N LYS A 408 20.31 -9.25 35.87
CA LYS A 408 20.17 -8.28 36.98
C LYS A 408 21.24 -7.19 36.86
N ARG A 409 20.84 -5.94 36.99
CA ARG A 409 21.74 -4.77 37.04
C ARG A 409 21.43 -3.93 38.27
N ARG A 410 22.48 -3.43 38.90
CA ARG A 410 22.35 -2.50 40.03
C ARG A 410 22.09 -1.09 39.50
N LEU A 411 21.00 -0.47 39.92
CA LEU A 411 20.72 0.94 39.74
C LEU A 411 20.97 1.68 41.07
N PRO A 412 21.43 2.95 41.02
CA PRO A 412 21.51 3.79 42.22
C PRO A 412 20.16 3.86 42.93
N HIS A 413 20.16 3.79 44.25
CA HIS A 413 18.97 3.96 45.12
C HIS A 413 17.81 2.95 44.97
N GLU A 414 17.79 2.13 43.92
CA GLU A 414 16.76 1.11 43.65
C GLU A 414 17.28 -0.33 43.81
N GLY A 415 18.60 -0.53 43.85
CA GLY A 415 19.21 -1.84 44.04
C GLY A 415 19.23 -2.69 42.77
N GLN A 416 19.04 -4.01 42.88
CA GLN A 416 19.11 -4.92 41.73
C GLN A 416 17.76 -5.01 40.99
N VAL A 417 17.76 -4.61 39.72
CA VAL A 417 16.60 -4.63 38.83
C VAL A 417 16.90 -5.52 37.61
N ARG A 418 15.88 -6.24 37.11
CA ARG A 418 16.02 -7.00 35.84
C ARG A 418 15.81 -6.08 34.66
N MET A 419 16.72 -6.17 33.70
CA MET A 419 16.74 -5.31 32.52
C MET A 419 17.22 -6.08 31.31
N PHE A 420 16.77 -5.70 30.12
CA PHE A 420 17.45 -6.11 28.90
C PHE A 420 18.68 -5.23 28.72
N VAL A 421 19.81 -5.86 28.39
CA VAL A 421 21.10 -5.17 28.30
C VAL A 421 21.70 -5.45 26.94
N PHE A 422 22.15 -4.39 26.27
CA PHE A 422 22.77 -4.44 24.96
C PHE A 422 24.14 -3.78 25.00
N GLN A 423 25.10 -4.40 24.33
CA GLN A 423 26.40 -3.80 24.07
C GLN A 423 26.23 -2.73 22.98
N LEU A 424 26.71 -1.51 23.26
CA LEU A 424 26.74 -0.39 22.31
C LEU A 424 28.05 -0.34 21.54
#